data_AF-A0A257VUS1-F1
#
_entry.id   AF-A0A257VUS1-F1
#
_cell.length_a   1.000
_cell.length_b   1.000
_cell.length_c   1.000
_cell.angle_alpha   90.00
_cell.angle_beta   90.00
_cell.angle_gamma   90.00
#
_symmetry.space_group_name_H-M   'P 1'
#
loop_
_entity.id
_entity.type
_entity.pdbx_description
1 polymer ?
#
loop_
_entity_poly.entity_id
_entity_poly.type
_entity_poly.pdbx_seq_one_letter_code
_entity_poly.pdbx_strand_id
1 'polypeptide(L)' 'DKDEVLGSALMSRPSDCLKVATSGDKTLTCGQMKYAVTGRGGKGFRAAHRSTFLHIIKPEIALVDWTALESTT' A
#
# COMPACT_ATOMS: atom_id res chain seq x y z
N ASP A 1 -7.15 -2.15 24.27
CA ASP A 1 -6.47 -2.45 23.00
C ASP A 1 -5.87 -1.19 22.41
N LYS A 2 -4.60 -1.24 22.00
CA LYS A 2 -3.91 -0.11 21.38
C LYS A 2 -3.96 -0.29 19.87
N ASP A 3 -4.44 0.73 19.15
CA ASP A 3 -4.33 0.76 17.70
C ASP A 3 -2.85 0.87 17.30
N GLU A 4 -2.43 0.10 16.31
CA GLU A 4 -1.07 0.11 15.77
C GLU A 4 -1.05 0.41 14.27
N VAL A 5 0.05 1.00 13.81
CA VAL A 5 0.26 1.31 12.40
C VAL A 5 1.04 0.18 11.75
N LEU A 6 0.40 -0.56 10.85
CA LEU A 6 1.03 -1.64 10.08
C LEU A 6 1.99 -1.13 8.99
N GLY A 7 1.83 0.14 8.61
CA GLY A 7 2.74 0.90 7.73
C GLY A 7 1.99 1.80 6.75
N SER A 8 2.70 2.27 5.73
CA SER A 8 2.21 3.25 4.76
C SER A 8 2.84 3.02 3.38
N ALA A 9 2.24 3.62 2.36
CA ALA A 9 2.82 3.70 1.02
C ALA A 9 2.77 5.14 0.55
N LEU A 10 3.88 5.63 -0.01
CA LEU A 10 3.89 6.86 -0.78
C LEU A 10 3.35 6.54 -2.17
N MET A 11 2.30 7.23 -2.58
CA MET A 11 1.63 7.00 -3.86
C MET A 11 1.80 8.25 -4.71
N SER A 12 2.49 8.13 -5.84
CA SER A 12 2.81 9.23 -6.76
C SER A 12 1.91 9.24 -8.00
N ARG A 13 1.49 8.07 -8.47
CA ARG A 13 0.63 7.92 -9.65
C ARG A 13 -0.79 7.50 -9.24
N PRO A 14 -1.82 7.86 -10.01
CA PRO A 14 -3.19 7.40 -9.75
C PRO A 14 -3.35 5.87 -9.72
N SER A 15 -2.45 5.15 -10.40
CA SER A 15 -2.39 3.68 -10.43
C SER A 15 -1.80 3.05 -9.17
N ASP A 16 -1.14 3.84 -8.32
CA ASP A 16 -0.45 3.32 -7.15
C ASP A 16 -1.46 2.80 -6.12
N CYS A 17 -1.09 1.69 -5.49
CA CYS A 17 -1.94 0.97 -4.56
C CYS A 17 -1.14 0.47 -3.36
N LEU A 18 -1.76 0.54 -2.18
CA LEU A 18 -1.31 -0.16 -0.99
C LEU A 18 -1.97 -1.54 -0.96
N LYS A 19 -1.19 -2.61 -0.87
CA LYS A 19 -1.70 -3.98 -0.76
C LYS A 19 -1.54 -4.48 0.67
N VAL A 20 -2.56 -5.14 1.20
CA VAL A 20 -2.58 -5.63 2.59
C VAL A 20 -3.07 -7.08 2.61
N ALA A 21 -2.34 -7.95 3.30
CA ALA A 21 -2.79 -9.32 3.57
C ALA A 21 -3.82 -9.30 4.69
N THR A 22 -4.91 -10.08 4.53
CA THR A 22 -5.98 -10.17 5.52
C THR A 22 -6.09 -11.56 6.10
N SER A 23 -6.64 -11.68 7.31
CA SER A 23 -6.87 -12.98 7.98
C SER A 23 -7.83 -13.92 7.23
N GLY A 24 -8.55 -13.41 6.23
CA GLY A 24 -9.40 -14.23 5.34
C GLY A 24 -8.66 -14.82 4.15
N ASP A 25 -7.33 -14.90 4.21
CA ASP A 25 -6.43 -15.39 3.15
C ASP A 25 -6.63 -14.70 1.79
N LYS A 26 -6.95 -13.40 1.86
CA LYS A 26 -7.16 -12.52 0.70
C LYS A 26 -6.28 -11.30 0.80
N THR A 27 -5.89 -10.81 -0.38
CA THR A 27 -5.22 -9.50 -0.51
C THR A 27 -6.26 -8.41 -0.72
N LEU A 28 -6.21 -7.38 0.12
CA LEU A 28 -6.95 -6.14 -0.07
C LEU A 28 -6.06 -5.13 -0.82
N THR A 29 -6.58 -4.59 -1.92
CA THR A 29 -5.93 -3.52 -2.69
C THR A 29 -6.59 -2.18 -2.43
N CYS A 30 -5.81 -1.24 -1.90
CA CYS A 30 -6.17 0.15 -1.64
C CYS A 30 -5.53 1.08 -2.65
N GLY A 31 -6.21 1.30 -3.78
CA GLY A 31 -5.78 2.25 -4.81
C GLY A 31 -6.34 3.66 -4.57
N GLN A 32 -5.61 4.67 -5.04
CA GLN A 32 -6.00 6.09 -4.89
C GLN A 32 -7.40 6.38 -5.43
N MET A 33 -7.74 5.79 -6.59
CA MET A 33 -9.01 6.04 -7.28
C MET A 33 -10.21 5.30 -6.68
N LYS A 34 -9.97 4.32 -5.80
CA LYS A 34 -11.03 3.45 -5.26
C LYS A 34 -11.72 4.05 -4.04
N TYR A 35 -10.99 4.82 -3.25
CA TYR A 35 -11.46 5.31 -1.96
C TYR A 35 -11.41 6.84 -1.91
N ALA A 36 -12.40 7.45 -1.28
CA ALA A 36 -12.40 8.90 -1.08
C ALA A 36 -11.21 9.31 -0.19
N VAL A 37 -10.47 10.32 -0.63
CA VAL A 37 -9.33 10.86 0.12
C VAL A 37 -9.84 11.57 1.37
N THR A 38 -9.34 11.15 2.53
CA THR A 38 -9.66 11.77 3.83
C THR A 38 -8.49 12.61 4.34
N GLY A 39 -8.78 13.66 5.11
CA GLY A 39 -7.74 14.49 5.74
C GLY A 39 -6.97 13.79 6.86
N ARG A 40 -5.93 14.47 7.38
CA ARG A 40 -5.15 14.01 8.53
C ARG A 40 -5.91 14.29 9.84
N GLY A 41 -5.94 13.32 10.75
CA GLY A 41 -6.60 13.43 12.07
C GLY A 41 -7.96 12.75 12.19
N GLY A 42 -8.48 12.18 11.10
CA GLY A 42 -9.67 11.32 11.13
C GLY A 42 -9.34 9.83 11.23
N LYS A 43 -10.36 8.99 11.50
CA LYS A 43 -10.24 7.52 11.51
C LYS A 43 -10.13 6.90 10.10
N GLY A 44 -10.28 7.69 9.04
CA GLY A 44 -10.38 7.19 7.68
C GLY A 44 -11.68 6.42 7.44
N PHE A 45 -11.63 5.36 6.64
CA PHE A 45 -12.77 4.50 6.32
C PHE A 45 -12.51 3.05 6.76
N ARG A 46 -13.59 2.28 6.96
CA ARG A 46 -13.49 0.84 7.25
C ARG A 46 -13.24 0.07 5.96
N ALA A 47 -12.05 -0.51 5.80
CA ALA A 47 -11.69 -1.27 4.59
C ALA A 47 -12.01 -2.77 4.67
N ALA A 48 -12.13 -3.35 5.88
CA ALA A 48 -12.49 -4.74 6.10
C ALA A 48 -13.61 -4.86 7.16
N HIS A 49 -14.63 -5.69 6.89
CA HIS A 49 -15.79 -5.89 7.77
C HIS A 49 -15.78 -7.21 8.53
N ARG A 50 -15.22 -8.28 7.93
CA ARG A 50 -15.25 -9.65 8.46
C ARG A 50 -13.85 -10.26 8.64
N SER A 51 -12.81 -9.46 8.50
CA SER A 51 -11.41 -9.86 8.58
C SER A 51 -10.57 -8.78 9.24
N THR A 52 -9.38 -9.16 9.69
CA THR A 52 -8.36 -8.27 10.24
C THR A 52 -7.20 -8.12 9.26
N PHE A 53 -6.45 -7.04 9.40
CA PHE A 53 -5.21 -6.81 8.64
C PHE A 53 -4.06 -7.56 9.31
N LEU A 54 -3.20 -8.19 8.50
CA LEU A 54 -2.02 -8.93 8.98
C LEU A 54 -0.75 -8.11 8.76
N HIS A 55 -0.42 -7.82 7.51
CA HIS A 55 0.76 -7.05 7.14
C HIS A 55 0.60 -6.40 5.77
N ILE A 56 1.40 -5.38 5.50
CA ILE A 56 1.48 -4.74 4.19
C ILE A 56 2.30 -5.61 3.24
N ILE A 57 1.78 -5.82 2.04
CA ILE A 57 2.50 -6.47 0.94
C ILE A 57 3.30 -5.38 0.24
N LYS A 58 4.62 -5.45 0.39
CA LYS A 58 5.54 -4.52 -0.26
C LYS A 58 5.58 -4.80 -1.77
N PRO A 59 5.65 -3.76 -2.62
CA PRO A 59 5.91 -3.97 -4.04
C PRO A 59 7.28 -4.63 -4.23
N GLU A 60 7.41 -5.35 -5.34
CA GLU A 60 8.68 -5.95 -5.73
C GLU A 60 9.74 -4.86 -5.91
N ILE A 61 10.95 -5.14 -5.46
CA ILE A 61 12.08 -4.23 -5.63
C ILE A 61 12.50 -4.30 -7.10
N ALA A 62 12.31 -3.21 -7.84
CA ALA A 62 12.88 -3.08 -9.17
C ALA A 62 14.39 -2.84 -9.05
N LEU A 63 15.19 -3.82 -9.48
CA LEU A 63 16.63 -3.65 -9.58
C LEU A 63 16.95 -2.71 -10.72
N VAL A 64 17.75 -1.69 -10.43
CA VAL A 64 18.25 -0.75 -11.44
C VAL A 64 19.41 -1.40 -12.18
N ASP A 65 19.37 -1.42 -13.51
CA ASP A 65 20.50 -1.83 -14.34
C ASP A 65 21.51 -0.69 -14.44
N TRP A 66 22.54 -0.76 -13.62
CA TRP A 66 23.65 0.21 -13.61
C TRP A 66 24.50 0.15 -14.87
N THR A 67 24.64 -1.04 -15.48
CA THR A 67 25.45 -1.22 -16.70
C THR A 67 24.86 -0.41 -17.86
N ALA A 68 23.53 -0.43 -17.99
CA ALA A 68 22.84 0.36 -19.00
C ALA A 68 23.00 1.87 -18.75
N LEU A 69 22.91 2.32 -17.50
CA LEU A 69 23.05 3.74 -17.14
C LEU A 69 24.45 4.28 -17.42
N GLU A 70 25.50 3.52 -17.08
CA GLU A 70 26.89 3.95 -17.27
C GLU A 70 27.29 3.98 -18.76
N SER A 71 26.76 3.07 -19.59
CA SER A 71 27.07 3.02 -21.03
C SER A 71 26.54 4.20 -21.86
N THR A 72 25.69 5.05 -21.27
CA THR A 72 25.08 6.21 -21.95
C THR A 72 25.88 7.51 -21.73
N THR A 73 27.00 7.46 -20.98
CA THR A 73 27.91 8.60 -20.75
C THR A 73 29.11 8.54 -21.68
#